data_AF-A0A2E4M605-F1
#
_entry.id   AF-A0A2E4M605-F1
#
_cell.length_a   1.000
_cell.length_b   1.000
_cell.length_c   1.000
_cell.angle_alpha   90.00
_cell.angle_beta   90.00
_cell.angle_gamma   90.00
#
_symmetry.space_group_name_H-M   'P 1'
#
loop_
_entity.id
_entity.type
_entity.pdbx_description
1 polymer ?
#
loop_
_entity_poly.entity_id
_entity_poly.type
_entity_poly.pdbx_seq_one_letter_code
_entity_poly.pdbx_strand_id
1 'polypeptide(L)'
;MRVSGIKEDFSVKLLGDREFKVAKRASGSGLNKFDVAFFTASTDTVETNTKYAKALKLDYAILSDPGKKVAGAFGVVNDDRPVPFRWTYYIGKDGKVLFVDKEVSAKTHGADVAKKLAELGVAKK
;
A
#
# COMPACT_ATOMS: atom_id res chain seq x y z
N MET A 1 -4.92 4.77 1.08
CA MET A 1 -4.92 3.78 -0.01
C MET A 1 -6.09 2.85 0.22
N ARG A 2 -6.91 2.61 -0.83
CA ARG A 2 -8.11 1.74 -0.86
C ARG A 2 -8.63 1.30 0.52
N VAL A 3 -9.09 2.24 1.33
CA VAL A 3 -10.08 1.91 2.37
C VAL A 3 -11.34 2.53 1.80
N SER A 4 -12.01 1.75 0.95
CA SER A 4 -13.24 2.22 0.34
C SER A 4 -14.29 2.42 1.44
N GLY A 5 -14.86 3.62 1.53
CA GLY A 5 -16.01 3.87 2.40
C GLY A 5 -15.73 4.11 3.88
N ILE A 6 -14.67 4.83 4.25
CA ILE A 6 -14.56 5.40 5.61
C ILE A 6 -15.57 6.54 5.74
N LYS A 7 -16.77 6.21 6.23
CA LYS A 7 -17.88 7.16 6.44
C LYS A 7 -17.67 8.05 7.66
N GLU A 8 -16.95 7.55 8.66
CA GLU A 8 -16.71 8.24 9.94
C GLU A 8 -15.27 8.08 10.38
N ASP A 9 -14.77 9.04 11.16
CA ASP A 9 -13.45 9.00 11.76
C ASP A 9 -13.40 7.82 12.76
N PHE A 10 -12.32 7.05 12.76
CA PHE A 10 -12.12 6.01 13.77
C PHE A 10 -10.67 5.94 14.23
N SER A 11 -10.48 5.64 15.50
CA SER A 11 -9.17 5.40 16.08
C SER A 11 -8.93 3.89 16.19
N VAL A 12 -7.72 3.47 15.85
CA VAL A 12 -7.27 2.09 16.05
C VAL A 12 -6.05 2.11 16.96
N LYS A 13 -6.09 1.31 18.03
CA LYS A 13 -4.88 0.99 18.78
C LYS A 13 -4.06 -0.04 18.01
N LEU A 14 -2.87 0.36 17.60
CA LEU A 14 -1.89 -0.49 16.94
C LEU A 14 -1.00 -1.18 17.98
N LEU A 15 -0.17 -2.11 17.52
CA LEU A 15 0.83 -2.78 18.36
C LEU A 15 1.76 -1.75 19.05
N GLY A 16 2.03 -1.98 20.34
CA GLY A 16 2.81 -1.08 21.18
C GLY A 16 2.06 0.17 21.66
N ASP A 17 0.75 0.06 21.90
CA ASP A 17 -0.15 1.11 22.41
C ASP A 17 -0.22 2.40 21.57
N ARG A 18 0.25 2.35 20.32
CA ARG A 18 0.20 3.51 19.42
C ARG A 18 -1.20 3.72 18.90
N GLU A 19 -1.76 4.90 19.10
CA GLU A 19 -3.06 5.27 18.53
C GLU A 19 -2.90 5.79 17.11
N PHE A 20 -3.61 5.18 16.16
CA PHE A 20 -3.69 5.61 14.78
C PHE A 20 -5.09 6.09 14.45
N LYS A 21 -5.22 7.40 14.21
CA LYS A 21 -6.49 8.02 13.82
C LYS A 21 -6.66 7.95 12.32
N VAL A 22 -7.74 7.31 11.89
CA VAL A 22 -8.14 7.25 10.49
C VAL A 22 -9.29 8.23 10.29
N ALA A 23 -9.02 9.33 9.59
CA ALA A 23 -10.04 10.32 9.26
C ALA A 23 -10.95 9.81 8.12
N LYS A 24 -12.22 10.23 8.17
CA LYS A 24 -13.20 10.08 7.10
C LYS A 24 -12.68 10.70 5.81
N ARG A 25 -12.99 10.06 4.70
CA ARG A 25 -12.59 10.54 3.37
C ARG A 25 -13.79 10.48 2.45
N ALA A 26 -14.16 11.63 1.90
CA ALA A 26 -15.31 11.77 1.01
C ALA A 26 -15.14 10.99 -0.31
N SER A 27 -13.90 10.78 -0.75
CA SER A 27 -13.57 10.04 -1.96
C SER A 27 -12.50 9.00 -1.69
N GLY A 28 -12.71 7.79 -2.22
CA GLY A 28 -11.69 6.75 -2.26
C GLY A 28 -10.52 7.14 -3.17
N SER A 29 -9.47 6.32 -3.20
CA SER A 29 -8.26 6.61 -4.00
C SER A 29 -8.47 6.55 -5.51
N GLY A 30 -9.68 6.29 -6.03
CA GLY A 30 -9.93 6.15 -7.47
C GLY A 30 -9.33 4.91 -8.11
N LEU A 31 -8.41 4.20 -7.44
CA LEU A 31 -7.83 2.94 -7.93
C LEU A 31 -8.90 1.91 -8.30
N ASN A 32 -10.05 1.87 -7.63
CA ASN A 32 -11.13 0.91 -7.91
C ASN A 32 -11.70 1.02 -9.35
N LYS A 33 -11.43 2.12 -10.05
CA LYS A 33 -11.81 2.34 -11.45
C LYS A 33 -10.86 1.67 -12.46
N PHE A 34 -9.75 1.10 -12.02
CA PHE A 34 -8.73 0.50 -12.88
C PHE A 34 -8.73 -1.02 -12.74
N ASP A 35 -8.43 -1.72 -13.84
CA ASP A 35 -8.23 -3.17 -13.88
C ASP A 35 -6.85 -3.54 -13.32
N VAL A 36 -6.70 -3.36 -12.01
CA VAL A 36 -5.45 -3.62 -11.28
C VAL A 36 -5.69 -4.41 -10.01
N ALA A 37 -4.83 -5.40 -9.78
CA ALA A 37 -4.61 -5.97 -8.47
C ALA A 37 -3.78 -4.98 -7.64
N PHE A 38 -4.14 -4.84 -6.35
CA PHE A 38 -3.44 -3.95 -5.44
C PHE A 38 -3.05 -4.72 -4.19
N PHE A 39 -1.78 -4.59 -3.83
CA PHE A 39 -1.20 -5.20 -2.64
C PHE A 39 -0.33 -4.17 -1.95
N THR A 40 -0.30 -4.21 -0.62
CA THR A 40 0.82 -3.62 0.12
C THR A 40 1.78 -4.73 0.52
N ALA A 41 3.04 -4.39 0.81
CA ALA A 41 4.04 -5.34 1.27
C ALA A 41 4.69 -4.82 2.55
N SER A 42 4.93 -5.72 3.51
CA SER A 42 5.63 -5.43 4.75
C SER A 42 6.61 -6.55 5.09
N THR A 43 7.69 -6.19 5.80
CA THR A 43 8.63 -7.15 6.40
C THR A 43 8.13 -7.72 7.75
N ASP A 44 6.92 -7.37 8.17
CA ASP A 44 6.29 -7.94 9.36
C ASP A 44 5.77 -9.36 9.11
N THR A 45 5.50 -10.10 10.19
CA THR A 45 4.90 -11.43 10.12
C THR A 45 3.45 -11.39 9.62
N VAL A 46 3.00 -12.52 9.06
CA VAL A 46 1.62 -12.70 8.60
C VAL A 46 0.62 -12.43 9.72
N GLU A 47 0.91 -12.86 10.95
CA GLU A 47 0.05 -12.61 12.11
C GLU A 47 -0.11 -11.12 12.40
N THR A 48 1.01 -10.38 12.40
CA THR A 48 1.02 -8.93 12.61
C THR A 48 0.24 -8.22 11.51
N ASN A 49 0.54 -8.50 10.24
CA ASN A 49 -0.15 -7.92 9.10
C ASN A 49 -1.65 -8.25 9.09
N THR A 50 -2.03 -9.46 9.51
CA THR A 50 -3.44 -9.86 9.64
C THR A 50 -4.17 -9.04 10.72
N LYS A 51 -3.52 -8.82 11.88
CA LYS A 51 -4.06 -7.95 12.94
C LYS A 51 -4.26 -6.53 12.42
N TYR A 52 -3.27 -5.97 11.71
CA TYR A 52 -3.37 -4.64 11.10
C TYR A 52 -4.49 -4.55 10.07
N ALA A 53 -4.59 -5.51 9.16
CA ALA A 53 -5.61 -5.53 8.12
C ALA A 53 -7.02 -5.57 8.72
N LYS A 54 -7.25 -6.40 9.75
CA LYS A 54 -8.52 -6.46 10.48
C LYS A 54 -8.82 -5.16 11.21
N ALA A 55 -7.85 -4.62 11.94
CA ALA A 55 -8.04 -3.43 12.76
C ALA A 55 -8.31 -2.17 11.91
N LEU A 56 -7.66 -2.06 10.74
CA LEU A 56 -7.86 -0.97 9.79
C LEU A 56 -8.98 -1.22 8.77
N LYS A 57 -9.64 -2.39 8.83
CA LYS A 57 -10.69 -2.83 7.89
C LYS A 57 -10.24 -2.71 6.43
N LEU A 58 -9.03 -3.17 6.13
CA LEU A 58 -8.47 -3.09 4.77
C LEU A 58 -9.23 -4.04 3.84
N ASP A 59 -9.49 -3.57 2.62
CA ASP A 59 -10.13 -4.35 1.54
C ASP A 59 -9.12 -5.00 0.58
N TYR A 60 -7.84 -4.99 0.96
CA TYR A 60 -6.72 -5.49 0.17
C TYR A 60 -5.75 -6.32 1.02
N ALA A 61 -5.01 -7.20 0.36
CA ALA A 61 -4.04 -8.06 1.01
C ALA A 61 -2.70 -7.33 1.28
N ILE A 62 -2.08 -7.68 2.41
CA ILE A 62 -0.72 -7.29 2.78
C ILE A 62 0.19 -8.51 2.59
N LEU A 63 1.13 -8.41 1.65
CA LEU A 63 2.17 -9.42 1.44
C LEU A 63 3.20 -9.34 2.57
N SER A 64 3.51 -10.47 3.18
CA SER A 64 4.45 -10.55 4.31
C SER A 64 5.77 -11.14 3.86
N ASP A 65 6.88 -10.44 4.10
CA ASP A 65 8.26 -10.89 3.84
C ASP A 65 9.14 -10.78 5.10
N PRO A 66 8.92 -11.62 6.14
CA PRO A 66 9.67 -11.54 7.40
C PRO A 66 11.18 -11.78 7.20
N GLY A 67 11.53 -12.58 6.19
CA GLY A 67 12.91 -12.88 5.83
C GLY A 67 13.60 -11.78 5.02
N LYS A 68 12.89 -10.71 4.65
CA LYS A 68 13.37 -9.54 3.87
C LYS A 68 14.00 -9.90 2.52
N LYS A 69 13.74 -11.11 2.00
CA LYS A 69 14.38 -11.60 0.77
C LYS A 69 13.83 -10.84 -0.45
N VAL A 70 12.51 -10.68 -0.50
CA VAL A 70 11.83 -9.95 -1.58
C VAL A 70 12.08 -8.45 -1.41
N ALA A 71 12.02 -7.95 -0.18
CA ALA A 71 12.33 -6.56 0.13
C ALA A 71 13.76 -6.17 -0.30
N GLY A 72 14.74 -7.05 -0.08
CA GLY A 72 16.11 -6.89 -0.58
C GLY A 72 16.20 -6.95 -2.10
N ALA A 73 15.52 -7.91 -2.75
CA ALA A 73 15.52 -8.04 -4.20
C ALA A 73 14.89 -6.82 -4.92
N PHE A 74 13.87 -6.21 -4.31
CA PHE A 74 13.28 -4.95 -4.77
C PHE A 74 14.08 -3.71 -4.33
N GLY A 75 15.22 -3.88 -3.65
CA GLY A 75 16.08 -2.78 -3.22
C GLY A 75 15.42 -1.82 -2.22
N VAL A 76 14.29 -2.20 -1.62
CA VAL A 76 13.60 -1.39 -0.61
C VAL A 76 14.21 -1.58 0.78
N VAL A 77 14.97 -2.66 1.00
CA VAL A 77 15.78 -2.88 2.19
C VAL A 77 17.22 -3.10 1.76
N ASN A 78 18.17 -2.52 2.50
CA ASN A 78 19.59 -2.69 2.31
C ASN A 78 20.31 -2.76 3.67
N ASP A 79 21.62 -3.02 3.66
CA ASP A 79 22.41 -3.18 4.89
C ASP A 79 22.39 -1.92 5.77
N ASP A 80 22.31 -0.73 5.16
CA ASP A 80 22.25 0.55 5.87
C ASP A 80 20.86 0.83 6.48
N ARG A 81 19.80 0.22 5.94
CA ARG A 81 18.42 0.49 6.32
C ARG A 81 17.63 -0.81 6.46
N PRO A 82 17.48 -1.33 7.69
CA PRO A 82 16.80 -2.61 7.94
C PRO A 82 15.27 -2.51 7.80
N VAL A 83 14.72 -1.32 7.56
CA VAL A 83 13.29 -1.07 7.35
C VAL A 83 13.02 -0.65 5.91
N PRO A 84 11.93 -1.15 5.28
CA PRO A 84 11.68 -0.89 3.87
C PRO A 84 11.47 0.60 3.58
N PHE A 85 12.06 1.09 2.49
CA PHE A 85 11.71 2.36 1.89
C PHE A 85 10.26 2.34 1.41
N ARG A 86 9.60 3.50 1.47
CA ARG A 86 8.21 3.63 1.00
C ARG A 86 8.20 3.87 -0.50
N TRP A 87 8.27 2.81 -1.28
CA TRP A 87 8.20 2.86 -2.74
C TRP A 87 6.94 2.17 -3.26
N THR A 88 6.48 2.57 -4.45
CA THR A 88 5.37 1.92 -5.15
C THR A 88 5.81 1.42 -6.51
N TYR A 89 5.60 0.14 -6.74
CA TYR A 89 5.92 -0.54 -7.99
C TYR A 89 4.68 -0.69 -8.85
N TYR A 90 4.76 -0.27 -10.11
CA TYR A 90 3.74 -0.48 -11.12
C TYR A 90 4.23 -1.59 -12.03
N ILE A 91 3.54 -2.73 -12.02
CA ILE A 91 3.95 -3.94 -12.72
C ILE A 91 2.92 -4.25 -13.81
N GLY A 92 3.39 -4.42 -15.04
CA GLY A 92 2.58 -4.80 -16.18
C GLY A 92 2.05 -6.23 -16.08
N LYS A 93 1.03 -6.56 -16.88
CA LYS A 93 0.49 -7.94 -16.94
C LYS A 93 1.51 -8.95 -17.46
N ASP A 94 2.57 -8.49 -18.12
CA ASP A 94 3.73 -9.26 -18.56
C ASP A 94 4.80 -9.46 -17.48
N GLY A 95 4.56 -8.96 -16.26
CA GLY A 95 5.49 -9.06 -15.13
C GLY A 95 6.62 -8.03 -15.12
N LYS A 96 6.66 -7.11 -16.09
CA LYS A 96 7.70 -6.07 -16.14
C LYS A 96 7.34 -4.89 -15.26
N VAL A 97 8.35 -4.30 -14.62
CA VAL A 97 8.18 -3.04 -13.89
C VAL A 97 8.05 -1.90 -14.91
N LEU A 98 6.89 -1.26 -14.92
CA LEU A 98 6.58 -0.09 -15.77
C LEU A 98 7.10 1.20 -15.14
N PHE A 99 6.98 1.32 -13.82
CA PHE A 99 7.39 2.51 -13.07
C PHE A 99 7.68 2.17 -11.61
N VAL A 100 8.61 2.90 -11.01
CA VAL A 100 8.90 2.86 -9.57
C VAL A 100 8.76 4.26 -9.00
N ASP A 101 7.74 4.47 -8.19
CA ASP A 101 7.56 5.72 -7.45
C ASP A 101 8.32 5.64 -6.12
N LYS A 102 9.36 6.46 -5.99
CA LYS A 102 10.19 6.54 -4.77
C LYS A 102 9.84 7.73 -3.88
N GLU A 103 9.00 8.65 -4.35
CA GLU A 103 8.67 9.92 -3.70
C GLU A 103 7.26 9.88 -3.10
N VAL A 104 6.95 8.78 -2.42
CA VAL A 104 5.59 8.49 -1.94
C VAL A 104 5.22 9.35 -0.73
N SER A 105 4.27 10.27 -0.93
CA SER A 105 3.64 11.06 0.13
C SER A 105 2.34 10.43 0.61
N ALA A 106 2.30 9.99 1.88
CA ALA A 106 1.13 9.31 2.47
C ALA A 106 -0.18 10.11 2.38
N LYS A 107 -0.11 11.44 2.24
CA LYS A 107 -1.27 12.34 2.13
C LYS A 107 -1.91 12.27 0.73
N THR A 108 -1.12 12.32 -0.32
CA THR A 108 -1.59 12.44 -1.72
C THR A 108 -1.58 11.12 -2.47
N HIS A 109 -0.89 10.11 -1.95
CA HIS A 109 -0.56 8.88 -2.67
C HIS A 109 -1.74 8.18 -3.34
N GLY A 110 -2.93 8.21 -2.73
CA GLY A 110 -4.11 7.60 -3.35
C GLY A 110 -4.45 8.21 -4.71
N ALA A 111 -4.42 9.55 -4.81
CA ALA A 111 -4.67 10.27 -6.05
C ALA A 111 -3.49 10.13 -7.03
N ASP A 112 -2.26 10.18 -6.51
CA ASP A 112 -1.04 10.08 -7.32
C ASP A 112 -0.98 8.74 -8.06
N VAL A 113 -1.34 7.64 -7.39
CA VAL A 113 -1.39 6.32 -8.00
C VAL A 113 -2.46 6.23 -9.09
N ALA A 114 -3.65 6.77 -8.87
CA ALA A 114 -4.69 6.79 -9.90
C ALA A 114 -4.28 7.61 -11.13
N LYS A 115 -3.60 8.75 -10.91
CA LYS A 115 -3.02 9.56 -11.99
C LYS A 115 -1.96 8.79 -12.76
N LYS A 116 -1.01 8.16 -12.05
CA LYS A 116 0.07 7.38 -12.67
C LYS A 116 -0.47 6.19 -13.46
N LEU A 117 -1.49 5.49 -12.96
CA LEU A 117 -2.15 4.39 -13.70
C LEU A 117 -2.78 4.88 -15.01
N ALA A 118 -3.38 6.08 -15.02
CA ALA A 118 -3.90 6.67 -16.24
C ALA A 118 -2.77 7.06 -17.23
N GLU A 119 -1.67 7.63 -16.73
CA GLU A 119 -0.47 7.96 -17.54
C GLU A 119 0.17 6.71 -18.17
N LEU A 120 0.16 5.59 -17.44
CA LEU A 120 0.68 4.30 -17.91
C LEU A 120 -0.28 3.56 -18.86
N GLY A 121 -1.45 4.12 -19.17
CA GLY A 121 -2.41 3.53 -20.10
C GLY A 121 -3.12 2.28 -19.55
N VAL A 122 -3.20 2.13 -18.22
CA VAL A 122 -3.86 0.97 -17.61
C VAL A 122 -5.37 1.03 -17.87
N ALA A 123 -5.93 -0.09 -18.32
CA ALA A 123 -7.35 -0.22 -18.61
C ALA A 123 -8.22 0.13 -17.40
N LYS A 124 -9.32 0.83 -17.66
CA LYS A 124 -10.38 1.06 -16.66
C LYS A 124 -11.35 -0.11 -16.65
N LYS A 125 -12.01 -0.29 -15.50
CA LYS A 125 -13.14 -1.22 -15.34
C LYS A 125 -14.45 -0.58 -15.78
#